data_AF-A0A9N9I2J6-F1
#
_entry.id   AF-A0A9N9I2J6-F1
#
_cell.length_a   1.000
_cell.length_b   1.000
_cell.length_c   1.000
_cell.angle_alpha   90.00
_cell.angle_beta   90.00
_cell.angle_gamma   90.00
#
_symmetry.space_group_name_H-M   'P 1'
#
loop_
_entity.id
_entity.type
_entity.pdbx_description
1 polymer ?
#
loop_
_entity_poly.entity_id
_entity_poly.type
_entity_poly.pdbx_seq_one_letter_code
_entity_poly.pdbx_strand_id
1 'polypeptide(L)'
;NASRTLNSPPVETWLKTSWDAPNLLLEIVESVAAENSSAYYPYITKLLARKSEFDPSSLSTSNSSLSSKDIYSKAIKILKDSRLLSFPSSSSSSSEEERKITTSLLEFSLSLHSTAPTIQAFYQYFITSVLDRFDHKNDSSTMHYDDRCEVWVDWYGQQICTIEEFRQVAGFNKVTDTKYQLNFLNDDG
;
A
#
# COMPACT_ATOMS: atom_id res chain seq x y z
N ASN A 1 51.23 33.22 -4.35
CA ASN A 1 51.10 31.80 -4.75
C ASN A 1 49.60 31.50 -4.81
N ALA A 2 48.96 31.65 -5.98
CA ALA A 2 47.50 31.52 -6.11
C ALA A 2 47.17 30.14 -6.69
N SER A 3 46.56 29.28 -5.88
CA SER A 3 46.06 27.97 -6.32
C SER A 3 44.86 28.17 -7.26
N ARG A 4 45.05 27.88 -8.56
CA ARG A 4 43.94 27.72 -9.50
C ARG A 4 43.25 26.39 -9.20
N THR A 5 42.08 26.44 -8.57
CA THR A 5 41.13 25.33 -8.58
C THR A 5 40.60 25.17 -10.01
N LEU A 6 41.00 24.09 -10.68
CA LEU A 6 40.47 23.72 -11.99
C LEU A 6 39.06 23.15 -11.80
N ASN A 7 38.07 24.02 -11.66
CA ASN A 7 36.67 23.62 -11.61
C ASN A 7 36.16 23.50 -13.05
N SER A 8 36.15 22.29 -13.60
CA SER A 8 35.43 22.02 -14.84
C SER A 8 33.94 22.32 -14.64
N PRO A 9 33.23 22.89 -15.63
CA PRO A 9 31.80 23.17 -15.50
C PRO A 9 31.03 21.85 -15.32
N PRO A 10 30.10 21.75 -14.36
CA PRO A 10 29.31 20.55 -14.19
C PRO A 10 28.30 20.41 -15.33
N VAL A 11 28.11 19.18 -15.82
CA VAL A 11 27.01 18.81 -16.71
C VAL A 11 26.00 18.03 -15.88
N GLU A 12 24.75 18.46 -15.87
CA GLU A 12 23.65 17.84 -15.12
C GLU A 12 22.66 17.18 -16.07
N THR A 13 22.27 15.95 -15.75
CA THR A 13 21.29 15.16 -16.51
C THR A 13 20.36 14.46 -15.53
N TRP A 14 19.07 14.43 -15.82
CA TRP A 14 18.06 13.73 -15.03
C TRP A 14 17.16 12.87 -15.90
N LEU A 15 16.51 11.90 -15.28
CA LEU A 15 15.51 11.04 -15.89
C LEU A 15 14.18 11.22 -15.16
N LYS A 16 13.08 11.26 -15.91
CA LYS A 16 11.71 11.32 -15.36
C LYS A 16 10.84 10.28 -16.06
N THR A 17 9.97 9.64 -15.30
CA THR A 17 8.91 8.76 -15.83
C THR A 17 7.81 9.57 -16.53
N SER A 18 7.01 8.89 -17.36
CA SER A 18 5.82 9.50 -17.99
C SER A 18 4.58 9.52 -17.10
N TRP A 19 4.63 8.83 -15.96
CA TRP A 19 3.59 8.80 -14.93
C TRP A 19 4.06 9.51 -13.65
N ASP A 20 3.11 9.91 -12.83
CA ASP A 20 3.35 10.56 -11.54
C ASP A 20 3.95 9.61 -10.51
N ALA A 21 4.72 10.16 -9.57
CA ALA A 21 5.29 9.37 -8.48
C ALA A 21 4.17 8.81 -7.58
N PRO A 22 4.24 7.54 -7.17
CA PRO A 22 3.24 6.95 -6.28
C PRO A 22 3.27 7.58 -4.88
N ASN A 23 2.24 7.30 -4.09
CA ASN A 23 2.25 7.63 -2.68
C ASN A 23 3.40 6.87 -1.98
N LEU A 24 4.27 7.59 -1.27
CA LEU A 24 5.45 6.99 -0.63
C LEU A 24 5.09 5.89 0.39
N LEU A 25 4.00 6.04 1.14
CA LEU A 25 3.60 5.01 2.11
C LEU A 25 3.17 3.73 1.39
N LEU A 26 2.44 3.86 0.28
CA LEU A 26 2.06 2.73 -0.57
C LEU A 26 3.30 2.07 -1.17
N GLU A 27 4.24 2.86 -1.68
CA GLU A 27 5.51 2.35 -2.23
C GLU A 27 6.33 1.56 -1.19
N ILE A 28 6.39 2.03 0.06
CA ILE A 28 7.03 1.30 1.16
C ILE A 28 6.31 -0.03 1.41
N VAL A 29 4.98 -0.04 1.46
CA VAL A 29 4.19 -1.27 1.69
C VAL A 29 4.41 -2.29 0.58
N GLU A 30 4.37 -1.87 -0.68
CA GLU A 30 4.62 -2.75 -1.83
C GLU A 30 6.07 -3.25 -1.86
N SER A 31 7.02 -2.40 -1.49
CA SER A 31 8.43 -2.80 -1.40
C SER A 31 8.67 -3.82 -0.29
N VAL A 32 7.98 -3.70 0.85
CA VAL A 32 8.00 -4.73 1.91
C VAL A 32 7.42 -6.05 1.42
N ALA A 33 6.34 -6.01 0.63
CA ALA A 33 5.75 -7.20 0.02
C ALA A 33 6.69 -7.89 -0.97
N ALA A 34 7.43 -7.10 -1.75
CA ALA A 34 8.41 -7.59 -2.71
C ALA A 34 9.56 -8.35 -2.04
N GLU A 35 10.01 -7.87 -0.87
CA GLU A 35 11.04 -8.55 -0.07
C GLU A 35 10.50 -9.76 0.70
N ASN A 36 9.30 -9.64 1.28
CA ASN A 36 8.62 -10.71 2.00
C ASN A 36 7.10 -10.60 1.86
N SER A 37 6.51 -11.41 0.98
CA SER A 37 5.07 -11.38 0.71
C SER A 37 4.21 -11.69 1.94
N SER A 38 4.71 -12.50 2.87
CA SER A 38 4.01 -12.80 4.13
C SER A 38 3.96 -11.61 5.10
N ALA A 39 4.79 -10.58 4.89
CA ALA A 39 4.83 -9.37 5.71
C ALA A 39 3.79 -8.32 5.34
N TYR A 40 3.16 -8.42 4.16
CA TYR A 40 2.26 -7.40 3.61
C TYR A 40 1.11 -7.03 4.57
N TYR A 41 0.20 -7.98 4.84
CA TYR A 41 -0.95 -7.74 5.72
C TYR A 41 -0.57 -7.47 7.18
N PRO A 42 0.40 -8.18 7.79
CA PRO A 42 0.88 -7.83 9.12
C PRO A 42 1.42 -6.40 9.21
N TYR A 43 2.13 -5.94 8.19
CA TYR A 43 2.69 -4.59 8.16
C TYR A 43 1.59 -3.54 8.03
N ILE A 44 0.64 -3.71 7.10
CA ILE A 44 -0.54 -2.85 6.96
C ILE A 44 -1.31 -2.76 8.28
N THR A 45 -1.51 -3.90 8.97
CA THR A 45 -2.20 -3.93 10.27
C THR A 45 -1.48 -3.05 11.31
N LYS A 46 -0.14 -3.06 11.33
CA LYS A 46 0.67 -2.23 12.23
C LYS A 46 0.69 -0.76 11.85
N LEU A 47 0.57 -0.43 10.56
CA LEU A 47 0.40 0.93 10.06
C LEU A 47 -0.96 1.49 10.46
N LEU A 48 -2.04 0.73 10.24
CA LEU A 48 -3.41 1.12 10.59
C LEU A 48 -3.58 1.36 12.10
N ALA A 49 -2.96 0.52 12.94
CA ALA A 49 -2.93 0.72 14.38
C ALA A 49 -2.26 2.05 14.82
N ARG A 50 -1.41 2.62 13.96
CA ARG A 50 -0.68 3.87 14.17
C ARG A 50 -1.08 4.96 13.17
N LYS A 51 -2.29 4.89 12.60
CA LYS A 51 -2.75 5.84 11.56
C LYS A 51 -2.63 7.30 11.98
N SER A 52 -2.80 7.60 13.28
CA SER A 52 -2.68 8.96 13.82
C SER A 52 -1.27 9.54 13.70
N GLU A 53 -0.23 8.70 13.62
CA GLU A 53 1.15 9.15 13.38
C GLU A 53 1.36 9.68 11.95
N PHE A 54 0.46 9.33 11.02
CA PHE A 54 0.46 9.74 9.62
C PHE A 54 -0.61 10.80 9.31
N ASP A 55 -1.29 11.32 10.34
CA ASP A 55 -2.27 12.39 10.18
C ASP A 55 -1.55 13.76 10.13
N PRO A 56 -1.77 14.60 9.11
CA PRO A 56 -1.22 15.96 9.02
C PRO A 56 -1.55 16.83 10.25
N SER A 57 -2.67 16.56 10.93
CA SER A 57 -3.11 17.30 12.12
C SER A 57 -2.34 16.95 13.40
N SER A 58 -1.56 15.86 13.39
CA SER A 58 -0.74 15.44 14.54
C SER A 58 0.52 16.29 14.76
N LEU A 59 0.86 17.16 13.80
CA LEU A 59 2.02 18.06 13.85
C LEU A 59 1.59 19.43 14.40
N SER A 60 2.02 19.74 15.64
CA SER A 60 1.73 20.99 16.37
C SER A 60 2.33 22.27 15.76
N THR A 61 2.73 22.29 14.48
CA THR A 61 3.39 23.44 13.85
C THR A 61 2.62 23.90 12.61
N SER A 62 2.44 25.21 12.52
CA SER A 62 1.39 25.92 11.76
C SER A 62 1.60 25.99 10.24
N ASN A 63 1.93 24.89 9.57
CA ASN A 63 1.94 24.71 8.09
C ASN A 63 2.08 23.20 7.72
N SER A 64 1.35 22.31 8.38
CA SER A 64 1.73 20.90 8.56
C SER A 64 1.21 19.92 7.50
N SER A 65 1.94 19.74 6.40
CA SER A 65 1.97 18.45 5.69
C SER A 65 3.15 17.61 6.20
N LEU A 66 2.95 16.31 6.39
CA LEU A 66 4.07 15.40 6.72
C LEU A 66 5.11 15.42 5.60
N SER A 67 6.38 15.60 5.95
CA SER A 67 7.47 15.49 4.98
C SER A 67 7.65 14.03 4.56
N SER A 68 8.06 13.79 3.31
CA SER A 68 8.41 12.45 2.82
C SER A 68 9.44 11.75 3.71
N LYS A 69 10.40 12.52 4.26
CA LYS A 69 11.39 12.00 5.22
C LYS A 69 10.74 11.51 6.52
N ASP A 70 9.73 12.21 7.02
CA ASP A 70 9.02 11.83 8.25
C ASP A 70 8.17 10.59 8.02
N ILE A 71 7.46 10.52 6.88
CA ILE A 71 6.69 9.34 6.46
C ILE A 71 7.61 8.12 6.38
N TYR A 72 8.72 8.24 5.65
CA TYR A 72 9.73 7.19 5.54
C TYR A 72 10.26 6.77 6.91
N SER A 73 10.72 7.72 7.73
CA SER A 73 11.35 7.42 9.02
C SER A 73 10.38 6.70 9.97
N LYS A 74 9.11 7.14 10.00
CA LYS A 74 8.05 6.49 10.78
C LYS A 74 7.77 5.09 10.24
N ALA A 75 7.50 4.95 8.94
CA ALA A 75 7.17 3.67 8.31
C ALA A 75 8.27 2.61 8.48
N ILE A 76 9.54 2.98 8.31
CA ILE A 76 10.68 2.09 8.51
C ILE A 76 10.89 1.74 9.99
N LYS A 77 10.62 2.68 10.92
CA LYS A 77 10.66 2.37 12.36
C LYS A 77 9.62 1.31 12.74
N ILE A 78 8.39 1.47 12.26
CA ILE A 78 7.29 0.49 12.44
C ILE A 78 7.74 -0.91 12.01
N LEU A 79 8.42 -0.99 10.86
CA LEU A 79 8.91 -2.22 10.29
C LEU A 79 10.04 -2.85 11.15
N LYS A 80 11.05 -2.06 11.53
CA LYS A 80 12.17 -2.48 12.39
C LYS A 80 11.69 -3.02 13.74
N ASP A 81 10.71 -2.36 14.36
CA ASP A 81 10.14 -2.77 15.65
C ASP A 81 9.36 -4.09 15.55
N SER A 82 8.77 -4.37 14.39
CA SER A 82 7.82 -5.48 14.19
C SER A 82 8.45 -6.82 13.81
N ARG A 83 9.75 -6.86 13.49
CA ARG A 83 10.49 -8.07 13.03
C ARG A 83 9.86 -8.77 11.82
N LEU A 84 9.12 -8.05 10.98
CA LEU A 84 8.39 -8.62 9.84
C LEU A 84 9.28 -8.98 8.64
N LEU A 85 10.49 -8.40 8.55
CA LEU A 85 11.45 -8.66 7.46
C LEU A 85 12.40 -9.84 7.72
N SER A 86 12.14 -10.67 8.73
CA SER A 86 12.94 -11.87 8.96
C SER A 86 12.55 -12.98 7.98
N PHE A 87 13.52 -13.49 7.22
CA PHE A 87 13.32 -14.69 6.41
C PHE A 87 13.13 -15.91 7.32
N PRO A 88 12.31 -16.89 6.92
CA PRO A 88 12.29 -18.19 7.59
C PRO A 88 13.56 -18.96 7.20
N SER A 89 14.72 -18.58 7.77
CA SER A 89 15.86 -19.50 7.82
C SER A 89 15.56 -20.56 8.89
N SER A 90 15.79 -21.82 8.56
CA SER A 90 15.48 -23.01 9.36
C SER A 90 16.25 -23.14 10.68
N SER A 91 16.85 -22.06 11.16
CA SER A 91 17.54 -21.97 12.44
C SER A 91 16.94 -20.82 13.25
N SER A 92 16.53 -21.12 14.48
CA SER A 92 15.93 -20.23 15.49
C SER A 92 16.79 -19.04 15.94
N SER A 93 17.81 -18.68 15.16
CA SER A 93 18.73 -17.57 15.35
C SER A 93 18.79 -16.74 14.07
N SER A 94 17.69 -16.09 13.69
CA SER A 94 17.75 -15.03 12.66
C SER A 94 18.67 -13.93 13.19
N SER A 95 19.89 -13.88 12.69
CA SER A 95 20.94 -13.02 13.23
C SER A 95 20.56 -11.55 13.02
N GLU A 96 21.05 -10.66 13.89
CA GLU A 96 20.95 -9.21 13.68
C GLU A 96 21.44 -8.79 12.29
N GLU A 97 22.36 -9.56 11.73
CA GLU A 97 22.96 -9.35 10.42
C GLU A 97 21.97 -9.58 9.27
N GLU A 98 21.18 -10.66 9.30
CA GLU A 98 20.15 -10.92 8.29
C GLU A 98 19.13 -9.76 8.22
N ARG A 99 18.67 -9.28 9.38
CA ARG A 99 17.75 -8.14 9.45
C ARG A 99 18.35 -6.86 8.89
N LYS A 100 19.64 -6.63 9.12
CA LYS A 100 20.35 -5.48 8.59
C LYS A 100 20.44 -5.56 7.07
N ILE A 101 20.73 -6.73 6.51
CA ILE A 101 20.79 -6.96 5.06
C ILE A 101 19.42 -6.70 4.42
N THR A 102 18.35 -7.31 4.92
CA THR A 102 17.00 -7.11 4.35
C THR A 102 16.56 -5.66 4.43
N THR A 103 16.85 -4.98 5.55
CA THR A 103 16.57 -3.55 5.68
C THR A 103 17.35 -2.74 4.64
N SER A 104 18.66 -2.98 4.48
CA SER A 104 19.46 -2.27 3.49
C SER A 104 19.01 -2.53 2.06
N LEU A 105 18.56 -3.75 1.75
CA LEU A 105 18.01 -4.09 0.44
C LEU A 105 16.68 -3.35 0.20
N LEU A 106 15.80 -3.28 1.19
CA LEU A 106 14.59 -2.47 1.11
C LEU A 106 14.91 -0.98 0.89
N GLU A 107 15.83 -0.40 1.65
CA GLU A 107 16.24 1.00 1.50
C GLU A 107 16.83 1.29 0.10
N PHE A 108 17.60 0.34 -0.44
CA PHE A 108 18.11 0.41 -1.80
C PHE A 108 16.99 0.31 -2.85
N SER A 109 16.07 -0.64 -2.68
CA SER A 109 14.91 -0.85 -3.54
C SER A 109 14.01 0.40 -3.62
N LEU A 110 13.78 1.04 -2.48
CA LEU A 110 13.07 2.32 -2.38
C LEU A 110 13.82 3.48 -3.06
N SER A 111 15.15 3.52 -2.92
CA SER A 111 15.97 4.53 -3.60
C SER A 111 15.91 4.41 -5.13
N LEU A 112 15.67 3.19 -5.64
CA LEU A 112 15.48 2.92 -7.05
C LEU A 112 14.03 3.08 -7.53
N HIS A 113 13.08 3.32 -6.62
CA HIS A 113 11.64 3.28 -6.91
C HIS A 113 11.19 2.00 -7.62
N SER A 114 11.73 0.84 -7.21
CA SER A 114 11.58 -0.44 -7.93
C SER A 114 10.12 -0.92 -8.05
N THR A 115 9.27 -0.57 -7.09
CA THR A 115 7.85 -0.96 -7.03
C THR A 115 6.90 0.09 -7.59
N ALA A 116 7.38 1.29 -7.90
CA ALA A 116 6.58 2.35 -8.51
C ALA A 116 5.90 1.91 -9.84
N PRO A 117 6.57 1.18 -10.76
CA PRO A 117 5.91 0.67 -11.96
C PRO A 117 4.78 -0.32 -11.67
N THR A 118 4.92 -1.15 -10.63
CA THR A 118 3.89 -2.10 -10.20
C THR A 118 2.64 -1.36 -9.70
N ILE A 119 2.83 -0.32 -8.87
CA ILE A 119 1.73 0.54 -8.40
C ILE A 119 1.02 1.20 -9.59
N GLN A 120 1.78 1.72 -10.54
CA GLN A 120 1.21 2.32 -11.74
C GLN A 120 0.42 1.32 -12.60
N ALA A 121 0.85 0.06 -12.65
CA ALA A 121 0.11 -0.99 -13.33
C ALA A 121 -1.26 -1.25 -12.68
N PHE A 122 -1.35 -1.19 -11.34
CA PHE A 122 -2.63 -1.29 -10.64
C PHE A 122 -3.55 -0.12 -10.94
N TYR A 123 -3.03 1.12 -10.96
CA TYR A 123 -3.82 2.29 -11.34
C TYR A 123 -4.33 2.20 -12.77
N GLN A 124 -3.48 1.78 -13.70
CA GLN A 124 -3.88 1.61 -15.10
C GLN A 124 -4.94 0.53 -15.24
N TYR A 125 -4.76 -0.63 -14.61
CA TYR A 125 -5.71 -1.73 -14.64
C TYR A 125 -7.08 -1.31 -14.07
N PHE A 126 -7.07 -0.56 -12.97
CA PHE A 126 -8.29 0.00 -12.40
C PHE A 126 -9.04 0.87 -13.43
N ILE A 127 -8.34 1.83 -14.03
CA ILE A 127 -8.94 2.76 -14.99
C ILE A 127 -9.45 2.06 -16.25
N THR A 128 -8.67 1.15 -16.84
CA THR A 128 -9.01 0.59 -18.17
C THR A 128 -9.75 -0.73 -18.13
N SER A 129 -9.81 -1.41 -16.99
CA SER A 129 -10.41 -2.74 -16.91
C SER A 129 -11.49 -2.83 -15.85
N VAL A 130 -11.30 -2.17 -14.70
CA VAL A 130 -12.31 -2.20 -13.63
C VAL A 130 -13.44 -1.23 -13.96
N LEU A 131 -13.15 0.03 -14.26
CA LEU A 131 -14.19 1.02 -14.59
C LEU A 131 -15.00 0.64 -15.84
N ASP A 132 -14.35 0.10 -16.87
CA ASP A 132 -15.01 -0.35 -18.10
C ASP A 132 -16.09 -1.41 -17.84
N ARG A 133 -15.91 -2.28 -16.83
CA ARG A 133 -16.92 -3.29 -16.45
C ARG A 133 -18.20 -2.66 -15.90
N PHE A 134 -18.08 -1.53 -15.19
CA PHE A 134 -19.21 -0.81 -14.59
C PHE A 134 -19.86 0.22 -15.53
N ASP A 135 -19.22 0.58 -16.65
CA ASP A 135 -19.81 1.48 -17.67
C ASP A 135 -20.49 0.74 -18.84
N HIS A 136 -20.74 -0.58 -18.72
CA HIS A 136 -21.48 -1.34 -19.74
C HIS A 136 -22.97 -0.93 -19.79
N LYS A 137 -23.23 0.15 -20.53
CA LYS A 137 -24.53 0.81 -20.80
C LYS A 137 -25.63 -0.05 -21.44
N ASN A 138 -25.35 -1.30 -21.81
CA ASN A 138 -26.28 -2.12 -22.60
C ASN A 138 -27.05 -3.16 -21.77
N ASP A 139 -26.79 -3.25 -20.47
CA ASP A 139 -27.55 -4.09 -19.56
C ASP A 139 -28.18 -3.22 -18.48
N SER A 140 -29.52 -3.18 -18.42
CA SER A 140 -30.24 -2.40 -17.40
C SER A 140 -30.09 -2.98 -15.98
N SER A 141 -29.38 -4.11 -15.84
CA SER A 141 -29.11 -4.78 -14.58
C SER A 141 -27.72 -4.49 -13.98
N THR A 142 -26.79 -3.90 -14.74
CA THR A 142 -25.45 -3.55 -14.22
C THR A 142 -25.48 -2.24 -13.46
N MET A 143 -25.19 -2.31 -12.15
CA MET A 143 -25.01 -1.13 -11.29
C MET A 143 -23.86 -0.25 -11.82
N HIS A 144 -24.13 1.05 -11.94
CA HIS A 144 -23.14 2.03 -12.36
C HIS A 144 -22.08 2.23 -11.28
N TYR A 145 -20.85 2.55 -11.69
CA TYR A 145 -19.78 2.89 -10.76
C TYR A 145 -20.14 4.18 -10.00
N ASP A 146 -20.17 4.11 -8.68
CA ASP A 146 -20.30 5.25 -7.78
C ASP A 146 -18.92 5.77 -7.39
N ASP A 147 -18.58 6.96 -7.89
CA ASP A 147 -17.30 7.64 -7.65
C ASP A 147 -17.20 8.24 -6.23
N ARG A 148 -18.31 8.34 -5.50
CA ARG A 148 -18.33 8.79 -4.10
C ARG A 148 -17.81 7.73 -3.14
N CYS A 149 -17.70 6.49 -3.60
CA CYS A 149 -17.19 5.38 -2.82
C CYS A 149 -15.66 5.29 -2.97
N GLU A 150 -14.93 5.95 -2.06
CA GLU A 150 -13.45 5.95 -2.08
C GLU A 150 -12.85 4.54 -1.94
N VAL A 151 -13.43 3.71 -1.08
CA VAL A 151 -13.04 2.31 -0.85
C VAL A 151 -14.29 1.45 -0.94
N TRP A 152 -14.23 0.40 -1.74
CA TRP A 152 -15.36 -0.47 -2.02
C TRP A 152 -14.89 -1.90 -2.30
N VAL A 153 -15.82 -2.85 -2.26
CA VAL A 153 -15.59 -4.26 -2.56
C VAL A 153 -16.34 -4.63 -3.84
N ASP A 154 -15.65 -5.29 -4.78
CA ASP A 154 -16.29 -5.97 -5.90
C ASP A 154 -16.83 -7.32 -5.40
N TRP A 155 -18.15 -7.46 -5.37
CA TRP A 155 -18.81 -8.71 -5.04
C TRP A 155 -19.64 -9.19 -6.23
N TYR A 156 -19.10 -10.14 -7.00
CA TYR A 156 -19.74 -10.68 -8.20
C TYR A 156 -20.16 -9.61 -9.24
N GLY A 157 -19.36 -8.55 -9.40
CA GLY A 157 -19.67 -7.45 -10.31
C GLY A 157 -20.55 -6.36 -9.70
N GLN A 158 -20.91 -6.47 -8.42
CA GLN A 158 -21.59 -5.41 -7.68
C GLN A 158 -20.58 -4.61 -6.85
N GLN A 159 -20.60 -3.29 -7.02
CA GLN A 159 -19.85 -2.37 -6.15
C GLN A 159 -20.58 -2.23 -4.82
N ILE A 160 -19.90 -2.58 -3.72
CA ILE A 160 -20.42 -2.45 -2.36
C ILE A 160 -19.53 -1.51 -1.56
N CYS A 161 -20.10 -0.42 -1.05
CA CYS A 161 -19.33 0.66 -0.43
C CYS A 161 -19.25 0.57 1.09
N THR A 162 -20.18 -0.13 1.74
CA THR A 162 -20.25 -0.23 3.20
C THR A 162 -20.12 -1.66 3.69
N ILE A 163 -19.58 -1.84 4.88
CA ILE A 163 -19.44 -3.17 5.48
C ILE A 163 -20.80 -3.76 5.88
N GLU A 164 -21.78 -2.91 6.20
CA GLU A 164 -23.15 -3.32 6.49
C GLU A 164 -23.85 -3.91 5.27
N GLU A 165 -23.76 -3.23 4.12
CA GLU A 165 -24.28 -3.72 2.85
C GLU A 165 -23.57 -5.02 2.43
N PHE A 166 -22.24 -5.06 2.57
CA PHE A 166 -21.47 -6.26 2.26
C PHE A 166 -21.90 -7.45 3.09
N ARG A 167 -22.15 -7.26 4.40
CA ARG A 167 -22.63 -8.33 5.28
C ARG A 167 -23.98 -8.89 4.83
N GLN A 168 -24.89 -8.02 4.38
CA GLN A 168 -26.20 -8.44 3.90
C GLN A 168 -26.08 -9.25 2.60
N VAL A 169 -25.33 -8.74 1.63
CA VAL A 169 -25.20 -9.38 0.30
C VAL A 169 -24.40 -10.67 0.37
N ALA A 170 -23.33 -10.73 1.18
CA ALA A 170 -22.49 -11.91 1.32
C ALA A 170 -22.99 -12.92 2.38
N GLY A 171 -24.13 -12.65 3.04
CA GLY A 171 -24.73 -13.57 4.00
C GLY A 171 -23.93 -13.75 5.30
N PHE A 172 -23.16 -12.74 5.70
CA PHE A 172 -22.41 -12.75 6.96
C PHE A 172 -23.29 -12.26 8.11
N ASN A 173 -23.64 -13.17 9.01
CA ASN A 173 -24.28 -12.80 10.27
C ASN A 173 -23.23 -12.71 11.39
N LYS A 174 -23.25 -11.59 12.12
CA LYS A 174 -22.39 -11.40 13.29
C LYS A 174 -22.93 -12.25 14.44
N VAL A 175 -22.18 -13.28 14.83
CA VAL A 175 -22.56 -14.18 15.94
C VAL A 175 -22.03 -13.64 17.26
N THR A 176 -20.81 -13.08 17.25
CA THR A 176 -20.19 -12.37 18.38
C THR A 176 -19.29 -11.23 17.86
N ASP A 177 -18.67 -10.45 18.76
CA ASP A 177 -17.83 -9.30 18.39
C ASP A 177 -16.62 -9.66 17.49
N THR A 178 -16.20 -10.93 17.53
CA THR A 178 -15.04 -11.46 16.79
C THR A 178 -15.37 -12.64 15.88
N LYS A 179 -16.64 -13.07 15.78
CA LYS A 179 -17.03 -14.27 15.02
C LYS A 179 -18.17 -13.98 14.06
N TYR A 180 -17.93 -14.27 12.78
CA TYR A 180 -18.93 -14.23 11.72
C TYR A 180 -19.28 -15.66 11.31
N GLN A 181 -20.56 -15.90 11.05
CA GLN A 181 -21.03 -17.13 10.39
C GLN A 181 -21.47 -16.79 8.98
N LEU A 182 -21.02 -17.64 8.05
CA LEU A 182 -21.48 -17.66 6.67
C LEU A 182 -22.75 -18.49 6.61
N ASN A 183 -23.87 -17.85 6.30
CA ASN A 183 -25.07 -18.56 5.92
C ASN A 183 -25.06 -18.64 4.40
N PHE A 184 -24.53 -19.73 3.85
CA PHE A 184 -24.85 -20.06 2.46
C PHE A 184 -26.35 -20.30 2.42
N LEU A 185 -27.08 -19.52 1.61
CA LEU A 185 -28.43 -19.90 1.23
C LEU A 185 -28.30 -21.29 0.61
N ASN A 186 -29.04 -22.27 1.15
CA ASN A 186 -29.14 -23.57 0.51
C ASN A 186 -29.63 -23.30 -0.92
N ASP A 187 -28.82 -23.72 -1.88
CA ASP A 187 -29.15 -23.71 -3.29
C ASP A 187 -30.23 -24.78 -3.48
N ASP A 188 -31.49 -24.41 -3.22
CA ASP A 188 -32.64 -25.25 -3.49
C ASP A 188 -32.93 -25.23 -4.99
N GLY A 189 -32.21 -26.09 -5.74
CA GLY A 189 -32.66 -26.70 -7.00
C GLY A 189 -32.60 -25.88 -8.28
#